data_AF-A0A101J2N4-F1
#
_entry.id   AF-A0A101J2N4-F1
#
_cell.length_a   1.000
_cell.length_b   1.000
_cell.length_c   1.000
_cell.angle_alpha   90.00
_cell.angle_beta   90.00
_cell.angle_gamma   90.00
#
_symmetry.space_group_name_H-M   'P 1'
#
loop_
_entity.id
_entity.type
_entity.pdbx_description
1 polymer ?
#
loop_
_entity_poly.entity_id
_entity_poly.type
_entity_poly.pdbx_seq_one_letter_code
_entity_poly.pdbx_strand_id
1 'polypeptide(L)'
;MMEKMENQKSEIAALHKQFNLEFEQIASRILEEKSERFTRQNRENIDTILKPLEENIDRFRRKVEEVYVTEAKERFSLGEEVKKLRELNDRLSTEAVNLTNALKGNSKTQGDWGQMILENILERSGLVKGREYFVQEFLRDADGKTLTNEQGSRMQPDVIIAYPDERRVIIETPRCRLPPTPTM
;
A
#
# COMPACT_ATOMS: atom_id res chain seq x y z
N MET A 1 67.61 -79.89 56.38
CA MET A 1 67.10 -78.59 56.88
C MET A 1 67.22 -77.49 55.84
N MET A 2 68.40 -77.30 55.21
CA MET A 2 68.58 -76.36 54.08
C MET A 2 67.66 -76.64 52.88
N GLU A 3 67.57 -77.90 52.43
CA GLU A 3 66.70 -78.31 51.31
C GLU A 3 65.22 -77.97 51.53
N LYS A 4 64.75 -78.04 52.79
CA LYS A 4 63.37 -77.71 53.15
C LYS A 4 63.12 -76.19 53.13
N MET A 5 64.12 -75.39 53.49
CA MET A 5 64.05 -73.93 53.40
C MET A 5 64.14 -73.43 51.95
N GLU A 6 64.91 -74.13 51.09
CA GLU A 6 65.00 -73.83 49.66
C GLU A 6 63.65 -74.09 48.96
N ASN A 7 63.01 -75.23 49.26
CA ASN A 7 61.67 -75.53 48.74
C ASN A 7 60.61 -74.53 49.20
N GLN A 8 60.63 -74.11 50.48
CA GLN A 8 59.70 -73.07 50.97
C GLN A 8 59.92 -71.73 50.27
N LYS A 9 61.17 -71.32 50.02
CA LYS A 9 61.49 -70.12 49.23
C LYS A 9 60.97 -70.24 47.79
N SER A 10 61.12 -71.41 47.18
CA SER A 10 60.64 -71.69 45.82
C SER A 10 59.11 -71.61 45.73
N GLU A 11 58.38 -72.21 46.67
CA GLU A 11 56.91 -72.14 46.73
C GLU A 11 56.41 -70.71 46.90
N ILE A 12 57.04 -69.93 47.79
CA ILE A 12 56.70 -68.52 48.00
C ILE A 12 56.96 -67.70 46.73
N ALA A 13 58.06 -67.96 46.03
CA ALA A 13 58.37 -67.28 44.77
C ALA A 13 57.37 -67.63 43.65
N ALA A 14 56.95 -68.89 43.57
CA ALA A 14 55.93 -69.34 42.62
C ALA A 14 54.56 -68.70 42.92
N LEU A 15 54.15 -68.67 44.20
CA LEU A 15 52.93 -68.00 44.66
C LEU A 15 52.95 -66.50 44.34
N HIS A 16 54.05 -65.79 44.60
CA HIS A 16 54.18 -64.38 44.24
C HIS A 16 54.10 -64.14 42.73
N LYS A 17 54.70 -65.04 41.93
CA LYS A 17 54.65 -64.93 40.47
C LYS A 17 53.22 -65.14 39.95
N GLN A 18 52.50 -66.11 40.51
CA GLN A 18 51.10 -66.36 40.15
C GLN A 18 50.19 -65.21 40.61
N PHE A 19 50.39 -64.68 41.82
CA PHE A 19 49.64 -63.53 42.31
C PHE A 19 49.84 -62.29 41.44
N ASN A 20 51.07 -62.00 41.01
CA ASN A 20 51.34 -60.88 40.10
C ASN A 20 50.66 -61.07 38.74
N LEU A 21 50.65 -62.30 38.21
CA LEU A 21 49.96 -62.62 36.96
C LEU A 21 48.44 -62.43 37.09
N GLU A 22 47.85 -62.93 38.17
CA GLU A 22 46.42 -62.78 38.45
C GLU A 22 46.05 -61.30 38.67
N PHE A 23 46.90 -60.54 39.37
CA PHE A 23 46.72 -59.10 39.55
C PHE A 23 46.78 -58.35 38.21
N GLU A 24 47.75 -58.67 37.35
CA GLU A 24 47.87 -58.07 36.02
C GLU A 24 46.62 -58.36 35.18
N GLN A 25 46.13 -59.60 35.18
CA GLN A 25 44.89 -59.98 34.49
C GLN A 25 43.66 -59.24 35.02
N ILE A 26 43.52 -59.12 36.34
CA ILE A 26 42.42 -58.39 36.97
C ILE A 26 42.52 -56.90 36.65
N ALA A 27 43.71 -56.30 36.72
CA ALA A 27 43.94 -54.91 36.40
C ALA A 27 43.61 -54.60 34.94
N SER A 28 44.05 -55.44 34.00
CA SER A 28 43.69 -55.33 32.59
C SER A 28 42.18 -55.41 32.39
N ARG A 29 41.51 -56.38 33.02
CA ARG A 29 40.07 -56.57 32.89
C ARG A 29 39.26 -55.41 33.47
N ILE A 30 39.67 -54.87 34.62
CA ILE A 30 39.06 -53.68 35.22
C ILE A 30 39.28 -52.46 34.33
N LEU A 31 40.47 -52.29 33.77
CA LEU A 31 40.76 -51.16 32.88
C LEU A 31 39.90 -51.22 31.61
N GLU A 32 39.75 -52.40 31.01
CA GLU A 32 38.88 -52.64 29.86
C GLU A 32 37.43 -52.27 30.18
N GLU A 33 36.90 -52.79 31.30
CA GLU A 33 35.52 -52.54 31.73
C GLU A 33 35.27 -51.05 32.03
N LYS A 34 36.23 -50.38 32.68
CA LYS A 34 36.17 -48.94 32.94
C LYS A 34 36.25 -48.14 31.64
N SER A 35 37.08 -48.55 30.69
CA SER A 35 37.21 -47.90 29.38
C SER A 35 35.92 -48.01 28.56
N GLU A 36 35.30 -49.19 28.53
CA GLU A 36 34.00 -49.39 27.89
C GLU A 36 32.90 -48.57 28.55
N ARG A 37 32.83 -48.60 29.89
CA ARG A 37 31.85 -47.81 30.64
C ARG A 37 32.03 -46.32 30.42
N PHE A 38 33.29 -45.84 30.40
CA PHE A 38 33.61 -44.44 30.15
C PHE A 38 33.20 -44.02 28.73
N THR A 39 33.53 -44.82 27.71
CA THR A 39 33.14 -44.57 26.33
C THR A 39 31.61 -44.50 26.18
N ARG A 40 30.90 -45.42 26.82
CA ARG A 40 29.44 -45.48 26.79
C ARG A 40 28.81 -44.26 27.45
N GLN A 41 29.28 -43.90 28.64
CA GLN A 41 28.79 -42.74 29.39
C GLN A 41 29.10 -41.43 28.66
N ASN A 42 30.26 -41.32 28.02
CA ASN A 42 30.60 -40.17 27.19
C ASN A 42 29.67 -40.06 25.97
N ARG A 43 29.34 -41.19 25.32
CA ARG A 43 28.40 -41.22 24.20
C ARG A 43 26.99 -40.81 24.63
N GLU A 44 26.50 -41.30 25.76
CA GLU A 44 25.19 -40.93 26.32
C GLU A 44 25.12 -39.44 26.68
N ASN A 45 26.18 -38.89 27.29
CA ASN A 45 26.26 -37.48 27.62
C ASN A 45 26.24 -36.61 26.35
N ILE A 46 27.03 -36.98 25.34
CA ILE A 46 27.06 -36.27 24.05
C ILE A 46 25.69 -36.36 23.36
N ASP A 47 25.06 -37.53 23.33
CA ASP A 47 23.73 -37.73 22.72
C ASP A 47 22.67 -36.87 23.40
N THR A 48 22.72 -36.78 24.74
CA THR A 48 21.81 -35.92 25.53
C THR A 48 21.96 -34.44 25.19
N ILE A 49 23.18 -34.00 24.88
CA ILE A 49 23.45 -32.60 24.50
C ILE A 49 23.09 -32.34 23.04
N LEU A 50 23.35 -33.30 22.14
CA LEU A 50 23.16 -33.12 20.70
C LEU A 50 21.70 -33.29 20.25
N LYS A 51 20.92 -34.18 20.88
CA LYS A 51 19.48 -34.34 20.59
C LYS A 51 18.69 -33.03 20.59
N PRO A 52 18.73 -32.19 21.66
CA PRO A 52 17.99 -30.94 21.65
C PRO A 52 18.51 -29.96 20.59
N LEU A 53 19.79 -30.02 20.22
CA LEU A 53 20.33 -29.20 19.15
C LEU A 53 19.79 -29.62 17.78
N GLU A 54 19.76 -30.92 17.49
CA GLU A 54 19.17 -31.48 16.26
C GLU A 54 17.70 -31.08 16.13
N GLU A 55 16.91 -31.27 17.20
CA GLU A 55 15.50 -30.87 17.22
C GLU A 55 15.33 -29.36 17.03
N ASN A 56 16.18 -28.54 17.64
CA ASN A 56 16.13 -27.09 17.48
C ASN A 56 16.46 -26.67 16.04
N ILE A 57 17.44 -27.31 15.41
CA ILE A 57 17.80 -27.06 14.01
C ILE A 57 16.65 -27.47 13.09
N ASP A 58 15.99 -28.60 13.33
CA ASP A 58 14.83 -29.02 12.54
C ASP A 58 13.65 -28.07 12.72
N ARG A 59 13.34 -27.65 13.96
CA ARG A 59 12.32 -26.63 14.25
C ARG A 59 12.65 -25.30 13.58
N PHE A 60 13.91 -24.87 13.64
CA PHE A 60 14.37 -23.65 12.98
C PHE A 60 14.20 -23.73 11.47
N ARG A 61 14.61 -24.84 10.85
CA ARG A 61 14.46 -25.07 9.41
C ARG A 61 12.99 -24.99 8.98
N ARG A 62 12.10 -25.66 9.70
CA ARG A 62 10.64 -25.60 9.44
C ARG A 62 10.12 -24.17 9.59
N LYS A 63 10.55 -23.45 10.62
CA LYS A 63 10.10 -22.07 10.85
C LYS A 63 10.56 -21.13 9.75
N VAL A 64 11.81 -21.28 9.29
CA VAL A 64 12.35 -20.49 8.17
C VAL A 64 11.55 -20.75 6.90
N GLU A 65 11.29 -22.02 6.58
CA GLU A 65 10.49 -22.39 5.39
C GLU A 65 9.05 -21.84 5.47
N GLU A 66 8.40 -21.96 6.64
CA GLU A 66 7.07 -21.39 6.88
C GLU A 66 7.04 -19.86 6.69
N VAL A 67 8.06 -19.16 7.21
CA VAL A 67 8.17 -17.70 7.06
C VAL A 67 8.36 -17.31 5.60
N TYR A 68 9.23 -18.00 4.85
CA TYR A 68 9.42 -17.73 3.42
C TYR A 68 8.14 -17.93 2.61
N VAL A 69 7.39 -19.01 2.87
CA VAL A 69 6.12 -19.27 2.19
C VAL A 69 5.08 -18.20 2.54
N THR A 70 4.98 -17.82 3.81
CA THR A 70 4.04 -16.80 4.28
C THR A 70 4.39 -15.43 3.70
N GLU A 71 5.66 -15.04 3.75
CA GLU A 71 6.14 -13.77 3.19
C GLU A 71 5.89 -13.71 1.68
N ALA A 72 6.15 -14.79 0.93
CA ALA A 72 5.85 -14.84 -0.49
C ALA A 72 4.35 -14.59 -0.74
N LYS A 73 3.47 -15.27 0.01
CA LYS A 73 2.01 -15.09 -0.10
C LYS A 73 1.57 -13.67 0.23
N GLU A 74 2.12 -13.06 1.28
CA GLU A 74 1.84 -11.67 1.65
C GLU A 74 2.30 -10.68 0.58
N ARG A 75 3.50 -10.89 0.01
CA ARG A 75 4.01 -10.08 -1.11
C ARG A 75 3.12 -10.17 -2.35
N PHE A 76 2.63 -11.37 -2.68
CA PHE A 76 1.66 -11.55 -3.77
C PHE A 76 0.36 -10.79 -3.49
N SER A 77 -0.21 -10.94 -2.28
CA SER A 77 -1.44 -10.23 -1.88
C SER A 77 -1.28 -8.71 -1.93
N LEU A 78 -0.14 -8.18 -1.48
CA LEU A 78 0.14 -6.75 -1.54
C LEU A 78 0.27 -6.26 -2.99
N GLY A 79 0.94 -7.03 -3.85
CA GLY A 79 1.04 -6.75 -5.28
C GLY A 79 -0.33 -6.71 -5.97
N GLU A 80 -1.24 -7.62 -5.63
CA GLU A 80 -2.62 -7.59 -6.12
C GLU A 80 -3.37 -6.35 -5.64
N GLU A 81 -3.22 -5.96 -4.38
CA GLU A 81 -3.90 -4.78 -3.84
C GLU A 81 -3.40 -3.48 -4.48
N VAL A 82 -2.08 -3.36 -4.70
CA VAL A 82 -1.48 -2.24 -5.46
C VAL A 82 -2.02 -2.20 -6.89
N LYS A 83 -2.18 -3.37 -7.54
CA LYS A 83 -2.76 -3.45 -8.89
C LYS A 83 -4.22 -2.98 -8.89
N LYS A 84 -5.04 -3.42 -7.93
CA LYS A 84 -6.42 -2.96 -7.77
C LYS A 84 -6.50 -1.46 -7.52
N LEU A 85 -5.64 -0.90 -6.67
CA LEU A 85 -5.58 0.54 -6.43
C LEU A 85 -5.23 1.32 -7.69
N ARG A 86 -4.28 0.81 -8.49
CA ARG A 86 -3.94 1.41 -9.79
C ARG A 86 -5.13 1.38 -10.75
N GLU A 87 -5.82 0.25 -10.87
CA GLU A 87 -7.01 0.11 -11.71
C GLU A 87 -8.15 1.04 -11.26
N LEU A 88 -8.36 1.17 -9.94
CA LEU A 88 -9.35 2.08 -9.38
C LEU A 88 -9.00 3.55 -9.68
N ASN A 89 -7.73 3.93 -9.55
CA ASN A 89 -7.27 5.28 -9.85
C ASN A 89 -7.41 5.62 -11.34
N ASP A 90 -7.10 4.68 -12.23
CA ASP A 90 -7.29 4.84 -13.67
C ASP A 90 -8.78 5.04 -14.04
N ARG A 91 -9.67 4.25 -13.42
CA ARG A 91 -11.12 4.42 -13.57
C ARG A 91 -11.59 5.77 -13.03
N LEU A 92 -11.15 6.16 -11.84
CA LEU A 92 -11.50 7.45 -11.23
C LEU A 92 -11.03 8.63 -12.08
N SER A 93 -9.81 8.56 -12.62
CA SER A 93 -9.27 9.56 -13.53
C SER A 93 -10.13 9.66 -14.80
N THR A 94 -10.51 8.51 -15.37
CA THR A 94 -11.40 8.46 -16.54
C THR A 94 -12.79 9.02 -16.23
N GLU A 95 -13.38 8.67 -15.10
CA GLU A 95 -14.67 9.21 -14.64
C GLU A 95 -14.59 10.72 -14.39
N ALA A 96 -13.50 11.22 -13.79
CA ALA A 96 -13.29 12.64 -13.58
C ALA A 96 -13.13 13.41 -14.91
N VAL A 97 -12.44 12.83 -15.89
CA VAL A 97 -12.36 13.39 -17.26
C VAL A 97 -13.74 13.40 -17.91
N ASN A 98 -14.48 12.30 -17.84
CA ASN A 98 -15.83 12.21 -18.41
C ASN A 98 -16.80 13.20 -17.74
N LEU A 99 -16.75 13.33 -16.40
CA LEU A 99 -17.52 14.30 -15.65
C LEU A 99 -17.13 15.72 -16.01
N THR A 100 -15.84 16.01 -16.12
CA THR A 100 -15.34 17.33 -16.54
C THR A 100 -15.78 17.64 -17.97
N ASN A 101 -15.77 16.66 -18.87
CA ASN A 101 -16.23 16.84 -20.25
C ASN A 101 -17.75 17.00 -20.31
N ALA A 102 -18.53 16.32 -19.47
CA ALA A 102 -19.96 16.53 -19.35
C ALA A 102 -20.29 17.94 -18.81
N LEU A 103 -19.49 18.45 -17.88
CA LEU A 103 -19.62 19.80 -17.34
C LEU A 103 -19.12 20.89 -18.30
N LYS A 104 -18.01 20.66 -19.02
CA LYS A 104 -17.40 21.61 -19.97
C LYS A 104 -18.06 21.60 -21.36
N GLY A 105 -18.54 20.44 -21.81
CA GLY A 105 -19.12 20.22 -23.15
C GLY A 105 -20.44 20.96 -23.36
N ASN A 106 -21.01 21.52 -22.30
CA ASN A 106 -22.25 22.28 -22.31
C ASN A 106 -21.98 23.78 -22.12
N SER A 107 -21.10 24.36 -22.94
CA SER A 107 -20.85 25.81 -23.04
C SER A 107 -22.15 26.62 -23.20
N LYS A 108 -23.10 26.08 -23.97
CA LYS A 108 -24.44 26.65 -24.13
C LYS A 108 -25.22 26.63 -22.81
N THR A 109 -25.22 25.50 -22.12
CA THR A 109 -25.94 25.33 -20.85
C THR A 109 -25.33 26.18 -19.74
N GLN A 110 -24.00 26.31 -19.63
CA GLN A 110 -23.37 27.22 -18.66
C GLN A 110 -23.74 28.69 -18.92
N GLY A 111 -23.85 29.11 -20.18
CA GLY A 111 -24.38 30.42 -20.56
C GLY A 111 -25.86 30.59 -20.18
N ASP A 112 -26.67 29.56 -20.45
CA ASP A 112 -28.10 29.53 -20.13
C ASP A 112 -28.34 29.53 -18.60
N TRP A 113 -27.48 28.86 -17.81
CA TRP A 113 -27.49 28.90 -16.34
C TRP A 113 -27.14 30.28 -15.79
N GLY A 114 -26.17 30.98 -16.37
CA GLY A 114 -25.86 32.36 -16.00
C GLY A 114 -27.02 33.31 -16.27
N GLN A 115 -27.71 33.14 -17.40
CA GLN A 115 -28.91 33.90 -17.74
C GLN A 115 -30.08 33.59 -16.81
N MET A 116 -30.32 32.30 -16.51
CA MET A 116 -31.36 31.87 -15.58
C MET A 116 -31.14 32.40 -14.16
N ILE A 117 -29.90 32.43 -13.66
CA ILE A 117 -29.57 33.00 -12.35
C ILE A 117 -29.80 34.50 -12.35
N LEU A 118 -29.40 35.22 -13.41
CA LEU A 118 -29.63 36.65 -13.52
C LEU A 118 -31.12 36.99 -13.56
N GLU A 119 -31.92 36.26 -14.36
CA GLU A 119 -33.37 36.41 -14.38
C GLU A 119 -33.98 36.20 -12.98
N ASN A 120 -33.58 35.16 -12.26
CA ASN A 120 -34.04 34.92 -10.89
C ASN A 120 -33.68 36.04 -9.91
N ILE A 121 -32.50 36.66 -10.04
CA ILE A 121 -32.09 37.79 -9.18
C ILE A 121 -32.95 39.03 -9.48
N LEU A 122 -33.25 39.30 -10.75
CA LEU A 122 -34.06 40.44 -11.18
C LEU A 122 -35.53 40.28 -10.77
N GLU A 123 -36.09 39.08 -10.88
CA GLU A 123 -37.45 38.82 -10.39
C GLU A 123 -37.53 38.97 -8.87
N ARG A 124 -36.53 38.48 -8.13
CA ARG A 124 -36.45 38.61 -6.66
C ARG A 124 -36.23 40.05 -6.19
N SER A 125 -35.58 40.89 -7.00
CA SER A 125 -35.45 42.32 -6.71
C SER A 125 -36.72 43.12 -7.01
N GLY A 126 -37.78 42.46 -7.49
CA GLY A 126 -39.10 43.05 -7.72
C GLY A 126 -39.27 43.66 -9.11
N LEU A 127 -38.37 43.38 -10.05
CA LEU A 127 -38.48 43.81 -11.44
C LEU A 127 -39.33 42.80 -12.23
N VAL A 128 -40.22 43.27 -13.10
CA VAL A 128 -41.07 42.41 -13.95
C VAL A 128 -40.51 42.33 -15.37
N LYS A 129 -40.39 41.10 -15.89
CA LYS A 129 -39.92 40.83 -17.25
C LYS A 129 -40.84 41.49 -18.28
N GLY A 130 -40.26 42.24 -19.20
CA GLY A 130 -40.98 42.94 -20.27
C GLY A 130 -41.58 44.30 -19.85
N ARG A 131 -41.40 44.73 -18.60
CA ARG A 131 -41.78 46.07 -18.13
C ARG A 131 -40.59 46.82 -17.56
N GLU A 132 -39.96 46.29 -16.51
CA GLU A 132 -38.81 46.92 -15.87
C GLU A 132 -37.46 46.32 -16.33
N TYR A 133 -37.45 45.09 -16.85
CA TYR A 133 -36.24 44.54 -17.49
C TYR A 133 -36.54 43.72 -18.75
N PHE A 134 -35.63 43.79 -19.72
CA PHE A 134 -35.73 43.16 -21.04
C PHE A 134 -34.48 42.32 -21.30
N VAL A 135 -34.67 41.08 -21.75
CA VAL A 135 -33.60 40.11 -21.99
C VAL A 135 -33.37 40.01 -23.48
N GLN A 136 -32.11 40.06 -23.94
CA GLN A 136 -31.74 39.88 -25.34
C GLN A 136 -32.41 40.86 -26.33
N GLU A 137 -32.90 42.01 -25.89
CA GLU A 137 -33.45 43.02 -26.79
C GLU A 137 -32.34 43.83 -27.46
N PHE A 138 -32.46 44.01 -28.77
CA PHE A 138 -31.61 44.94 -29.50
C PHE A 138 -31.90 46.36 -29.05
N LEU A 139 -30.86 47.13 -28.71
CA LEU A 139 -31.03 48.53 -28.34
C LEU A 139 -31.72 49.29 -29.48
N ARG A 140 -32.75 50.08 -29.14
CA ARG A 140 -33.48 50.94 -30.08
C ARG A 140 -33.34 52.40 -29.67
N ASP A 141 -33.09 53.26 -30.64
CA ASP A 141 -33.04 54.72 -30.50
C ASP A 141 -34.44 55.32 -30.28
N ALA A 142 -34.52 56.61 -29.96
CA ALA A 142 -35.76 57.36 -29.73
C ALA A 142 -36.76 57.27 -30.91
N ASP A 143 -36.26 57.10 -32.14
CA ASP A 143 -37.05 56.91 -33.36
C ASP A 143 -37.35 55.43 -33.70
N GLY A 144 -37.04 54.49 -32.79
CA GLY A 144 -37.31 53.06 -32.95
C GLY A 144 -36.32 52.29 -33.83
N LYS A 145 -35.22 52.90 -34.29
CA LYS A 145 -34.16 52.24 -35.06
C LYS A 145 -33.21 51.46 -34.17
N THR A 146 -32.82 50.25 -34.58
CA THR A 146 -31.82 49.44 -33.88
C THR A 146 -30.46 50.12 -33.88
N LEU A 147 -29.88 50.34 -32.70
CA LEU A 147 -28.54 50.89 -32.51
C LEU A 147 -27.50 49.87 -32.98
N THR A 148 -26.61 50.32 -33.86
CA THR A 148 -25.45 49.57 -34.35
C THR A 148 -24.18 50.18 -33.79
N ASN A 149 -23.25 49.33 -33.35
CA ASN A 149 -21.90 49.76 -32.97
C ASN A 149 -21.15 50.38 -34.16
N GLU A 150 -20.02 51.02 -33.89
CA GLU A 150 -19.13 51.63 -34.90
C GLU A 150 -18.70 50.67 -36.04
N GLN A 151 -18.85 49.36 -35.84
CA GLN A 151 -18.58 48.29 -36.81
C GLN A 151 -19.84 47.75 -37.54
N GLY A 152 -21.00 48.41 -37.41
CA GLY A 152 -22.25 48.02 -38.07
C GLY A 152 -22.98 46.80 -37.46
N SER A 153 -22.48 46.24 -36.36
CA SER A 153 -23.12 45.13 -35.65
C SER A 153 -24.21 45.64 -34.70
N ARG A 154 -25.38 45.00 -34.72
CA ARG A 154 -26.51 45.32 -33.82
C ARG A 154 -26.10 45.10 -32.37
N MET A 155 -26.30 46.10 -31.52
CA MET A 155 -25.99 45.98 -30.10
C MET A 155 -27.08 45.16 -29.40
N GLN A 156 -26.72 43.96 -28.93
CA GLN A 156 -27.59 43.08 -28.18
C GLN A 156 -26.98 42.82 -26.81
N PRO A 157 -27.27 43.68 -25.81
CA PRO A 157 -26.87 43.44 -24.43
C PRO A 157 -27.58 42.21 -23.85
N ASP A 158 -27.00 41.61 -22.80
CA ASP A 158 -27.60 40.43 -22.16
C ASP A 158 -28.91 40.80 -21.44
N VAL A 159 -28.93 41.90 -20.68
CA VAL A 159 -30.14 42.46 -20.04
C VAL A 159 -30.15 43.99 -20.04
N ILE A 160 -31.33 44.59 -20.27
CA ILE A 160 -31.60 46.03 -20.17
C ILE A 160 -32.60 46.25 -19.04
N ILE A 161 -32.28 47.10 -18.06
CA ILE A 161 -33.20 47.52 -17.00
C ILE A 161 -33.68 48.95 -17.30
N ALA A 162 -34.99 49.15 -17.32
CA ALA A 162 -35.63 50.44 -17.52
C ALA A 162 -36.14 51.01 -16.18
N TYR A 163 -35.65 52.19 -15.81
CA TYR A 163 -36.10 52.91 -14.62
C TYR A 163 -37.27 53.86 -14.96
N PRO A 164 -38.11 54.22 -13.97
CA PRO A 164 -39.21 55.16 -14.16
C PRO A 164 -38.82 56.57 -14.61
N ASP A 165 -37.55 56.96 -14.45
CA ASP A 165 -36.99 58.29 -14.78
C ASP A 165 -36.35 58.32 -16.19
N GLU A 166 -36.85 57.50 -17.12
CA GLU A 166 -36.32 57.28 -18.49
C GLU A 166 -34.86 56.79 -18.58
N ARG A 167 -34.21 56.50 -17.46
CA ARG A 167 -32.85 55.95 -17.42
C ARG A 167 -32.86 54.46 -17.76
N ARG A 168 -31.90 54.03 -18.58
CA ARG A 168 -31.70 52.63 -18.93
C ARG A 168 -30.32 52.18 -18.46
N VAL A 169 -30.26 51.05 -17.75
CA VAL A 169 -29.00 50.42 -17.34
C VAL A 169 -28.82 49.15 -18.15
N ILE A 170 -27.65 49.03 -18.76
CA ILE A 170 -27.26 47.85 -19.52
C ILE A 170 -26.40 46.98 -18.61
N ILE A 171 -26.80 45.72 -18.46
CA ILE A 171 -26.02 44.71 -17.76
C ILE A 171 -25.49 43.73 -18.80
N GLU A 172 -24.17 43.72 -18.95
CA GLU A 172 -23.46 42.63 -19.63
C GLU A 172 -23.06 41.61 -18.58
N THR A 173 -23.49 40.36 -18.77
CA THR A 173 -22.91 39.27 -17.98
C THR A 173 -21.60 38.87 -18.63
N PRO A 174 -20.55 38.57 -17.85
CA PRO A 174 -19.35 37.99 -18.42
C PRO A 174 -19.73 36.63 -19.00
N ARG A 175 -19.98 36.56 -20.32
CA ARG A 175 -19.92 35.30 -21.03
C ARG A 175 -18.50 34.81 -20.86
N CYS A 176 -18.31 33.73 -20.11
CA CYS A 176 -17.06 33.01 -20.09
C CYS A 176 -16.80 32.47 -21.50
N ARG A 177 -16.19 33.28 -22.37
CA ARG A 177 -15.54 32.79 -23.58
C ARG A 177 -14.31 32.03 -23.10
N LEU A 178 -14.41 30.70 -23.10
CA LEU A 178 -13.24 29.86 -22.93
C LEU A 178 -12.24 30.20 -24.06
N PRO A 179 -10.93 30.28 -23.76
CA PRO A 179 -9.92 30.41 -24.81
C PRO A 179 -10.05 29.24 -25.80
N PRO A 180 -9.76 29.45 -27.09
CA PRO A 180 -9.77 28.34 -28.05
C PRO A 180 -8.84 27.24 -27.53
N THR A 181 -9.37 26.03 -27.43
CA THR A 181 -8.57 24.85 -27.10
C THR A 181 -7.44 24.75 -28.10
N PRO A 182 -6.17 24.65 -27.68
CA PRO A 182 -5.07 24.41 -28.61
C PRO A 182 -5.31 23.05 -29.27
N THR A 183 -5.53 23.08 -30.58
CA THR A 183 -5.51 21.89 -31.43
C THR A 183 -4.10 21.29 -31.30
N MET A 184 -4.01 20.03 -30.84
CA MET A 184 -2.78 19.23 -31.01
C MET A 184 -2.64 18.81 -32.47
#